data_AF-A0A3C1Z1Q5-F1
#
_entry.id   AF-A0A3C1Z1Q5-F1
#
_cell.length_a   1.000
_cell.length_b   1.000
_cell.length_c   1.000
_cell.angle_alpha   90.00
_cell.angle_beta   90.00
_cell.angle_gamma   90.00
#
_symmetry.space_group_name_H-M   'P 1'
#
loop_
_entity.id
_entity.type
_entity.pdbx_description
1 polymer ?
#
loop_
_entity_poly.entity_id
_entity_poly.type
_entity_poly.pdbx_seq_one_letter_code
_entity_poly.pdbx_strand_id
1 'polypeptide(L)'
;LHEAMQGIRHDLQGTLDRLENEIAQIEQALVRGSRIVATTLTRTYTSRLLDDQRFDTVIIDEASMALAPALFCTLALATSRVIIVGDFLQLAPIASAKTQATKHWLARSIYDIAQITSGRDPRVVPLSMQYRMHPDIANVSRRLYARAGLSYVSAPSTLTDRSQTAEAAPAPGHSLIFCNTEPAHPVTVRDAKGSPFNLYHALLAVRLAQQALSTPGHLPTVSIICPYRAQVNLIERL
;
A
#
# COMPACT_ATOMS: atom_id res chain seq x y z
N LEU A 1 -26.90 43.81 -11.81
CA LEU A 1 -25.93 43.03 -11.01
C LEU A 1 -26.02 41.53 -11.28
N HIS A 2 -27.21 40.92 -11.18
CA HIS A 2 -27.39 39.47 -11.39
C HIS A 2 -27.02 38.99 -12.81
N GLU A 3 -27.46 39.70 -13.86
CA GLU A 3 -27.12 39.37 -15.26
C GLU A 3 -25.61 39.53 -15.55
N ALA A 4 -24.98 40.58 -15.02
CA ALA A 4 -23.54 40.78 -15.13
C ALA A 4 -22.75 39.65 -14.44
N MET A 5 -23.20 39.17 -13.28
CA MET A 5 -22.60 38.01 -12.61
C MET A 5 -22.82 36.70 -13.38
N GLN A 6 -23.97 36.53 -14.05
CA GLN A 6 -24.22 35.36 -14.91
C GLN A 6 -23.32 35.35 -16.14
N GLY A 7 -23.10 36.50 -16.78
CA GLY A 7 -22.16 36.65 -17.90
C GLY A 7 -20.73 36.29 -17.51
N ILE A 8 -20.23 36.85 -16.39
CA ILE A 8 -18.89 36.52 -15.86
C ILE A 8 -18.78 35.02 -15.55
N ARG A 9 -19.81 34.40 -14.96
CA ARG A 9 -19.82 32.96 -14.68
C ARG A 9 -19.75 32.13 -15.96
N HIS A 10 -20.45 32.55 -17.01
CA HIS A 10 -20.44 31.85 -18.29
C HIS A 10 -19.07 31.94 -18.98
N ASP A 11 -18.45 33.13 -18.97
CA ASP A 11 -17.12 33.35 -19.54
C ASP A 11 -16.03 32.58 -18.78
N LEU A 12 -16.12 32.54 -17.44
CA LEU A 12 -15.24 31.73 -16.60
C LEU A 12 -15.41 30.24 -16.88
N GLN A 13 -16.64 29.76 -17.05
CA GLN A 13 -16.91 28.36 -17.38
C GLN A 13 -16.32 28.00 -18.76
N GLY A 14 -16.54 28.83 -19.78
CA GLY A 14 -15.96 28.60 -21.11
C GLY A 14 -14.43 28.63 -21.08
N THR A 15 -13.83 29.47 -20.25
CA THR A 15 -12.38 29.50 -20.04
C THR A 15 -11.88 28.23 -19.35
N LEU A 16 -12.58 27.75 -18.33
CA LEU A 16 -12.27 26.49 -17.64
C LEU A 16 -12.33 25.31 -18.61
N ASP A 17 -13.43 25.17 -19.36
CA ASP A 17 -13.61 24.07 -20.31
C ASP A 17 -12.50 24.07 -21.38
N ARG A 18 -12.08 25.25 -21.86
CA ARG A 18 -10.95 25.38 -22.80
C ARG A 18 -9.64 24.91 -22.17
N LEU A 19 -9.33 25.36 -20.95
CA LEU A 19 -8.10 24.98 -20.26
C LEU A 19 -8.08 23.48 -19.94
N GLU A 20 -9.19 22.90 -19.52
CA GLU A 20 -9.32 21.45 -19.29
C GLU A 20 -9.03 20.65 -20.57
N ASN A 21 -9.55 21.11 -21.72
CA ASN A 21 -9.26 20.48 -23.01
C ASN A 21 -7.78 20.63 -23.41
N GLU A 22 -7.18 21.80 -23.22
CA GLU A 22 -5.74 22.00 -23.49
C GLU A 22 -4.86 21.08 -22.62
N ILE A 23 -5.17 20.97 -21.33
CA ILE A 23 -4.47 20.06 -20.42
C ILE A 23 -4.61 18.60 -20.90
N ALA A 24 -5.82 18.17 -21.24
CA ALA A 24 -6.06 16.80 -21.72
C ALA A 24 -5.26 16.48 -23.00
N GLN A 25 -5.15 17.45 -23.93
CA GLN A 25 -4.34 17.28 -25.14
C GLN A 25 -2.85 17.16 -24.83
N ILE A 26 -2.34 17.98 -23.90
CA ILE A 26 -0.95 17.91 -23.44
C ILE A 26 -0.68 16.56 -22.78
N GLU A 27 -1.54 16.11 -21.87
CA GLU A 27 -1.41 14.80 -21.22
C GLU A 27 -1.38 13.66 -22.26
N GLN A 28 -2.27 13.70 -23.25
CA GLN A 28 -2.33 12.67 -24.29
C GLN A 28 -1.07 12.66 -25.16
N ALA A 29 -0.53 13.84 -25.50
CA ALA A 29 0.72 13.96 -26.23
C ALA A 29 1.91 13.41 -25.41
N LEU A 30 1.96 13.71 -24.10
CA LEU A 30 3.00 13.20 -23.21
C LEU A 30 2.95 11.68 -23.08
N VAL A 31 1.76 11.09 -22.92
CA VAL A 31 1.60 9.64 -22.84
C VAL A 31 2.05 8.97 -24.14
N ARG A 32 1.61 9.48 -25.29
CA ARG A 32 2.01 8.94 -26.60
C ARG A 32 3.51 9.03 -26.85
N GLY A 33 4.17 10.09 -26.36
CA GLY A 33 5.60 10.28 -26.48
C GLY A 33 6.45 9.53 -25.44
N SER A 34 5.80 8.95 -24.42
CA SER A 34 6.49 8.31 -23.30
C SER A 34 6.86 6.86 -23.60
N ARG A 35 8.09 6.47 -23.24
CA ARG A 35 8.53 5.06 -23.31
C ARG A 35 7.96 4.20 -22.18
N ILE A 36 7.69 4.83 -21.03
CA ILE A 36 7.18 4.17 -19.82
C ILE A 36 6.09 5.06 -19.25
N VAL A 37 4.95 4.47 -18.92
CA VAL A 37 3.83 5.15 -18.28
C VAL A 37 3.55 4.44 -16.95
N ALA A 38 3.72 5.17 -15.85
CA ALA A 38 3.38 4.68 -14.51
C ALA A 38 2.04 5.25 -14.09
N THR A 39 1.11 4.38 -13.68
CA THR A 39 -0.23 4.79 -13.28
C THR A 39 -0.85 3.82 -12.29
N THR A 40 -1.90 4.23 -11.59
CA THR A 40 -2.67 3.33 -10.74
C THR A 40 -3.64 2.49 -11.58
N LEU A 41 -4.01 1.29 -11.10
CA LEU A 41 -5.02 0.46 -11.78
C LEU A 41 -6.33 1.22 -12.01
N THR A 42 -6.74 2.06 -11.05
CA THR A 42 -7.95 2.89 -11.17
C THR A 42 -7.93 3.78 -12.40
N ARG A 43 -6.81 4.46 -12.65
CA ARG A 43 -6.66 5.37 -13.79
C ARG A 43 -6.82 4.65 -15.14
N THR A 44 -6.55 3.34 -15.21
CA THR A 44 -6.66 2.56 -16.46
C THR A 44 -8.08 2.39 -16.97
N TYR A 45 -9.09 2.54 -16.11
CA TYR A 45 -10.50 2.42 -16.50
C TYR A 45 -11.34 3.66 -16.17
N THR A 46 -10.80 4.62 -15.39
CA THR A 46 -11.51 5.89 -15.12
C THR A 46 -11.07 7.03 -16.03
N SER A 47 -9.88 6.94 -16.64
CA SER A 47 -9.35 7.98 -17.52
C SER A 47 -9.33 7.50 -18.97
N ARG A 48 -9.78 8.37 -19.88
CA ARG A 48 -9.72 8.13 -21.34
C ARG A 48 -8.31 8.24 -21.92
N LEU A 49 -7.34 8.67 -21.10
CA LEU A 49 -5.96 8.90 -21.52
C LEU A 49 -5.30 7.65 -22.13
N LEU A 50 -5.74 6.46 -21.70
CA LEU A 50 -5.17 5.18 -22.10
C LEU A 50 -6.06 4.37 -23.06
N ASP A 51 -7.25 4.86 -23.43
CA ASP A 51 -8.22 4.10 -24.25
C ASP A 51 -7.61 3.68 -25.60
N ASP A 52 -6.91 4.62 -26.25
CA ASP A 52 -6.24 4.41 -27.54
C ASP A 52 -4.77 3.98 -27.40
N GLN A 53 -4.30 3.70 -26.18
CA GLN A 53 -2.92 3.33 -25.92
C GLN A 53 -2.78 1.84 -25.72
N ARG A 54 -1.68 1.28 -26.22
CA ARG A 54 -1.33 -0.11 -26.04
C ARG A 54 0.15 -0.20 -25.75
N PHE A 55 0.52 -1.13 -24.88
CA PHE A 55 1.89 -1.35 -24.43
C PHE A 55 2.31 -2.77 -24.78
N ASP A 56 3.53 -2.96 -25.26
CA ASP A 56 4.10 -4.29 -25.47
C ASP A 56 4.16 -5.08 -24.17
N THR A 57 4.44 -4.38 -23.07
CA THR A 57 4.62 -4.94 -21.73
C THR A 57 3.82 -4.16 -20.70
N VAL A 58 2.98 -4.85 -19.93
CA VAL A 58 2.32 -4.29 -18.74
C VAL A 58 2.83 -5.00 -17.50
N ILE A 59 3.33 -4.22 -16.54
CA ILE A 59 3.79 -4.71 -15.23
C ILE A 59 2.80 -4.22 -14.19
N ILE A 60 2.26 -5.13 -13.39
CA ILE A 60 1.35 -4.80 -12.30
C ILE A 60 2.04 -5.16 -10.99
N ASP A 61 2.29 -4.15 -10.18
CA ASP A 61 2.82 -4.30 -8.83
C ASP A 61 1.69 -4.40 -7.79
N GLU A 62 1.97 -5.06 -6.67
CA GLU A 62 1.01 -5.33 -5.59
C GLU A 62 -0.31 -5.96 -6.04
N ALA A 63 -0.22 -6.89 -7.01
CA ALA A 63 -1.40 -7.47 -7.65
C ALA A 63 -2.30 -8.32 -6.72
N SER A 64 -1.81 -8.70 -5.53
CA SER A 64 -2.59 -9.41 -4.51
C SER A 64 -3.76 -8.57 -3.99
N MET A 65 -3.57 -7.25 -3.89
CA MET A 65 -4.58 -6.32 -3.37
C MET A 65 -5.54 -5.81 -4.45
N ALA A 66 -5.27 -6.11 -5.72
CA ALA A 66 -6.01 -5.56 -6.83
C ALA A 66 -7.33 -6.29 -7.09
N LEU A 67 -8.41 -5.53 -7.26
CA LEU A 67 -9.72 -6.07 -7.64
C LEU A 67 -9.62 -6.73 -9.02
N ALA A 68 -10.13 -7.96 -9.16
CA ALA A 68 -10.05 -8.70 -10.41
C ALA A 68 -10.58 -7.92 -11.63
N PRO A 69 -11.72 -7.21 -11.58
CA PRO A 69 -12.18 -6.42 -12.72
C PRO A 69 -11.21 -5.29 -13.12
N ALA A 70 -10.63 -4.61 -12.13
CA ALA A 70 -9.65 -3.54 -12.39
C ALA A 70 -8.39 -4.10 -13.04
N LEU A 71 -7.91 -5.26 -12.57
CA LEU A 71 -6.81 -5.98 -13.21
C LEU A 71 -7.14 -6.29 -14.66
N PHE A 72 -8.29 -6.91 -14.95
CA PHE A 72 -8.65 -7.28 -16.33
C PHE A 72 -8.67 -6.08 -17.28
N CYS A 73 -9.16 -4.92 -16.85
CA CYS A 73 -9.08 -3.69 -17.64
C CYS A 73 -7.62 -3.30 -17.95
N THR A 74 -6.73 -3.34 -16.95
CA THR A 74 -5.31 -3.04 -17.14
C THR A 74 -4.61 -4.07 -18.03
N LEU A 75 -4.98 -5.35 -17.93
CA LEU A 75 -4.42 -6.41 -18.78
C LEU A 75 -4.72 -6.21 -20.26
N ALA A 76 -5.88 -5.62 -20.59
CA ALA A 76 -6.26 -5.33 -21.97
C ALA A 76 -5.37 -4.27 -22.66
N LEU A 77 -4.56 -3.54 -21.89
CA LEU A 77 -3.58 -2.60 -22.43
C LEU A 77 -2.32 -3.29 -22.99
N ALA A 78 -2.05 -4.53 -22.60
CA ALA A 78 -0.90 -5.30 -23.07
C ALA A 78 -1.14 -5.90 -24.46
N THR A 79 -0.13 -5.84 -25.33
CA THR A 79 -0.16 -6.50 -26.66
C THR A 79 0.66 -7.77 -26.71
N SER A 80 1.71 -7.89 -25.89
CA SER A 80 2.65 -9.02 -25.98
C SER A 80 2.83 -9.75 -24.65
N ARG A 81 3.03 -9.04 -23.54
CA ARG A 81 3.30 -9.68 -22.24
C ARG A 81 2.72 -8.91 -21.06
N VAL A 82 2.39 -9.69 -20.04
CA VAL A 82 1.95 -9.20 -18.73
C VAL A 82 2.85 -9.80 -17.67
N ILE A 83 3.32 -8.95 -16.76
CA ILE A 83 4.11 -9.38 -15.59
C ILE A 83 3.30 -9.02 -14.34
N ILE A 84 2.95 -10.03 -13.57
CA ILE A 84 2.26 -9.89 -12.29
C ILE A 84 3.30 -9.96 -11.18
N VAL A 85 3.42 -8.87 -10.42
CA VAL A 85 4.29 -8.76 -9.26
C VAL A 85 3.43 -8.62 -8.01
N GLY A 86 3.81 -9.36 -6.98
CA GLY A 86 3.14 -9.33 -5.68
C GLY A 86 3.34 -10.64 -4.95
N ASP A 87 2.56 -10.82 -3.89
CA ASP A 87 2.73 -11.92 -2.96
C ASP A 87 1.37 -12.49 -2.59
N PHE A 88 1.15 -13.76 -2.93
CA PHE A 88 -0.11 -14.46 -2.66
C PHE A 88 -0.35 -14.75 -1.17
N LEU A 89 0.62 -14.50 -0.30
CA LEU A 89 0.46 -14.55 1.17
C LEU A 89 0.14 -13.19 1.80
N GLN A 90 0.21 -12.11 1.03
CA GLN A 90 -0.11 -10.76 1.50
C GLN A 90 -1.62 -10.47 1.38
N LEU A 91 -2.00 -9.21 1.64
CA LEU A 91 -3.40 -8.79 1.72
C LEU A 91 -4.15 -9.06 0.41
N ALA A 92 -5.30 -9.69 0.53
CA ALA A 92 -6.28 -9.83 -0.55
C ALA A 92 -7.02 -8.50 -0.81
N PRO A 93 -7.76 -8.38 -1.92
CA PRO A 93 -8.48 -7.16 -2.24
C PRO A 93 -9.58 -6.85 -1.21
N ILE A 94 -9.73 -5.56 -0.88
CA ILE A 94 -10.73 -5.11 0.08
C ILE A 94 -12.05 -4.85 -0.65
N ALA A 95 -13.09 -5.60 -0.28
CA ALA A 95 -14.44 -5.39 -0.80
C ALA A 95 -15.41 -5.05 0.35
N SER A 96 -16.13 -3.93 0.21
CA SER A 96 -16.99 -3.38 1.29
C SER A 96 -18.25 -4.22 1.53
N ALA A 97 -18.84 -4.77 0.48
CA ALA A 97 -20.06 -5.57 0.58
C ALA A 97 -19.73 -7.03 0.96
N LYS A 98 -20.59 -7.66 1.78
CA LYS A 98 -20.38 -9.04 2.27
C LYS A 98 -21.23 -10.08 1.53
N THR A 99 -21.74 -9.75 0.35
CA THR A 99 -22.56 -10.67 -0.45
C THR A 99 -21.72 -11.78 -1.07
N GLN A 100 -22.35 -12.90 -1.42
CA GLN A 100 -21.65 -14.01 -2.06
C GLN A 100 -21.03 -13.61 -3.41
N ALA A 101 -21.75 -12.79 -4.20
CA ALA A 101 -21.23 -12.23 -5.44
C ALA A 101 -19.98 -11.37 -5.19
N THR A 102 -19.98 -10.54 -4.15
CA THR A 102 -18.82 -9.70 -3.81
C THR A 102 -17.62 -10.56 -3.41
N LYS A 103 -17.83 -11.58 -2.58
CA LYS A 103 -16.78 -12.51 -2.19
C LYS A 103 -16.18 -13.23 -3.41
N HIS A 104 -17.02 -13.61 -4.36
CA HIS A 104 -16.60 -14.35 -5.54
C HIS A 104 -15.86 -13.48 -6.56
N TRP A 105 -16.37 -12.28 -6.84
CA TRP A 105 -15.87 -11.44 -7.94
C TRP A 105 -14.89 -10.34 -7.52
N LEU A 106 -14.97 -9.85 -6.28
CA LEU A 106 -14.22 -8.68 -5.83
C LEU A 106 -13.24 -8.96 -4.70
N ALA A 107 -13.48 -9.98 -3.86
CA ALA A 107 -12.62 -10.29 -2.72
C ALA A 107 -11.59 -11.40 -2.97
N ARG A 108 -11.46 -11.88 -4.21
CA ARG A 108 -10.44 -12.85 -4.63
C ARG A 108 -9.30 -12.14 -5.32
N SER A 109 -8.08 -12.45 -4.93
CA SER A 109 -6.88 -11.97 -5.61
C SER A 109 -6.71 -12.67 -6.97
N ILE A 110 -5.84 -12.13 -7.82
CA ILE A 110 -5.46 -12.80 -9.07
C ILE A 110 -4.87 -14.19 -8.83
N TYR A 111 -4.16 -14.38 -7.71
CA TYR A 111 -3.58 -15.65 -7.31
C TYR A 111 -4.66 -16.67 -6.96
N ASP A 112 -5.71 -16.25 -6.24
CA ASP A 112 -6.86 -17.11 -5.93
C ASP A 112 -7.62 -17.50 -7.20
N ILE A 113 -7.71 -16.60 -8.18
CA ILE A 113 -8.36 -16.89 -9.46
C ILE A 113 -7.52 -17.89 -10.26
N ALA A 114 -6.21 -17.67 -10.31
CA ALA A 114 -5.25 -18.53 -11.00
C ALA A 114 -4.95 -19.86 -10.26
N GLN A 115 -5.51 -20.07 -9.07
CA GLN A 115 -5.28 -21.21 -8.18
C GLN A 115 -3.80 -21.37 -7.76
N ILE A 116 -3.09 -20.24 -7.61
CA ILE A 116 -1.70 -20.21 -7.13
C ILE A 116 -1.72 -20.19 -5.61
N THR A 117 -1.38 -21.31 -4.99
CA THR A 117 -1.42 -21.48 -3.52
C THR A 117 -0.06 -21.85 -2.92
N SER A 118 0.96 -22.05 -3.76
CA SER A 118 2.29 -22.48 -3.34
C SER A 118 3.38 -21.91 -4.23
N GLY A 119 4.56 -21.70 -3.66
CA GLY A 119 5.77 -21.34 -4.39
C GLY A 119 6.30 -22.42 -5.34
N ARG A 120 5.70 -23.61 -5.36
CA ARG A 120 6.04 -24.69 -6.31
C ARG A 120 5.33 -24.58 -7.66
N ASP A 121 4.37 -23.66 -7.79
CA ASP A 121 3.69 -23.42 -9.05
C ASP A 121 4.70 -22.93 -10.11
N PRO A 122 4.74 -23.53 -11.32
CA PRO A 122 5.73 -23.18 -12.34
C PRO A 122 5.61 -21.73 -12.85
N ARG A 123 4.48 -21.05 -12.57
CA ARG A 123 4.25 -19.64 -12.91
C ARG A 123 4.83 -18.69 -11.87
N VAL A 124 5.27 -19.18 -10.72
CA VAL A 124 5.80 -18.39 -9.62
C VAL A 124 7.32 -18.38 -9.69
N VAL A 125 7.91 -17.19 -9.79
CA VAL A 125 9.35 -16.98 -9.66
C VAL A 125 9.61 -16.29 -8.32
N PRO A 126 10.01 -17.02 -7.27
CA PRO A 126 10.18 -16.43 -5.95
C PRO A 126 11.47 -15.62 -5.84
N LEU A 127 11.36 -14.42 -5.28
CA LEU A 127 12.51 -13.62 -4.87
C LEU A 127 12.80 -13.88 -3.39
N SER A 128 13.65 -14.88 -3.13
CA SER A 128 13.83 -15.42 -1.78
C SER A 128 14.70 -14.59 -0.83
N MET A 129 15.44 -13.60 -1.33
CA MET A 129 16.35 -12.79 -0.50
C MET A 129 15.70 -11.46 -0.12
N GLN A 130 15.58 -11.19 1.18
CA GLN A 130 15.09 -9.91 1.70
C GLN A 130 16.27 -9.02 2.12
N TYR A 131 16.16 -7.72 1.79
CA TYR A 131 17.18 -6.71 2.07
C TYR A 131 16.69 -5.59 3.01
N ARG A 132 15.45 -5.69 3.52
CA ARG A 132 14.78 -4.57 4.21
C ARG A 132 15.01 -4.60 5.70
N MET A 133 14.75 -5.73 6.35
CA MET A 133 14.54 -5.81 7.81
C MET A 133 15.64 -6.60 8.51
N HIS A 134 15.83 -6.33 9.80
CA HIS A 134 16.74 -7.09 10.66
C HIS A 134 16.33 -8.59 10.69
N PRO A 135 17.28 -9.55 10.73
CA PRO A 135 16.94 -10.97 10.66
C PRO A 135 15.95 -11.50 11.70
N ASP A 136 15.90 -10.93 12.91
CA ASP A 136 14.92 -11.37 13.91
C ASP A 136 13.50 -11.00 13.52
N ILE A 137 13.30 -9.83 12.91
CA ILE A 137 12.01 -9.43 12.34
C ILE A 137 11.67 -10.34 11.16
N ALA A 138 12.64 -10.56 10.26
CA ALA A 138 12.49 -11.46 9.10
C ALA A 138 12.14 -12.90 9.49
N ASN A 139 12.51 -13.34 10.70
CA ASN A 139 12.23 -14.68 11.22
C ASN A 139 10.73 -14.95 11.35
N VAL A 140 9.94 -13.93 11.69
CA VAL A 140 8.48 -14.05 11.78
C VAL A 140 7.92 -14.38 10.40
N SER A 141 8.30 -13.60 9.40
CA SER A 141 7.91 -13.81 8.00
C SER A 141 8.39 -15.15 7.45
N ARG A 142 9.64 -15.53 7.72
CA ARG A 142 10.24 -16.80 7.25
C ARG A 142 9.39 -18.01 7.62
N ARG A 143 8.81 -18.04 8.82
CA ARG A 143 7.93 -19.14 9.26
C ARG A 143 6.65 -19.21 8.44
N LEU A 144 6.09 -18.07 8.04
CA LEU A 144 4.90 -18.00 7.19
C LEU A 144 5.22 -18.49 5.77
N TYR A 145 6.28 -17.97 5.15
CA TYR A 145 6.69 -18.35 3.79
C TYR A 145 7.12 -19.81 3.68
N ALA A 146 7.80 -20.36 4.68
CA ALA A 146 8.19 -21.77 4.69
C ALA A 146 6.97 -22.71 4.58
N ARG A 147 5.84 -22.37 5.22
CA ARG A 147 4.59 -23.15 5.13
C ARG A 147 3.99 -23.15 3.72
N ALA A 148 4.24 -22.11 2.93
CA ALA A 148 3.83 -22.01 1.53
C ALA A 148 4.83 -22.65 0.54
N GLY A 149 5.93 -23.22 1.05
CA GLY A 149 7.00 -23.78 0.25
C GLY A 149 7.93 -22.73 -0.37
N LEU A 150 8.00 -21.54 0.22
CA LEU A 150 8.85 -20.44 -0.25
C LEU A 150 10.09 -20.29 0.64
N SER A 151 11.26 -20.17 0.01
CA SER A 151 12.49 -19.78 0.71
C SER A 151 12.47 -18.28 1.01
N TYR A 152 12.87 -17.91 2.23
CA TYR A 152 12.91 -16.53 2.70
C TYR A 152 14.14 -16.31 3.58
N VAL A 153 15.14 -15.63 3.03
CA VAL A 153 16.50 -15.51 3.59
C VAL A 153 16.87 -14.04 3.69
N SER A 154 17.48 -13.64 4.80
CA SER A 154 18.03 -12.30 4.96
C SER A 154 19.35 -12.15 4.22
N ALA A 155 19.53 -11.06 3.47
CA ALA A 155 20.84 -10.73 2.94
C ALA A 155 21.83 -10.48 4.09
N PRO A 156 23.12 -10.89 3.96
CA PRO A 156 24.12 -10.72 5.02
C PRO A 156 24.28 -9.27 5.49
N SER A 157 24.09 -8.29 4.60
CA SER A 157 24.22 -6.87 4.93
C SER A 157 23.18 -6.40 5.95
N THR A 158 21.98 -7.01 5.97
CA THR A 158 20.85 -6.54 6.80
C THR A 158 21.12 -6.49 8.29
N LEU A 159 22.02 -7.34 8.81
CA LEU A 159 22.48 -7.29 10.20
C LEU A 159 23.23 -5.98 10.48
N THR A 160 24.18 -5.66 9.60
CA THR A 160 25.01 -4.46 9.73
C THR A 160 24.18 -3.20 9.46
N ASP A 161 23.38 -3.21 8.39
CA ASP A 161 22.54 -2.08 7.95
C ASP A 161 21.46 -1.68 8.95
N ARG A 162 21.09 -2.60 9.87
CA ARG A 162 20.03 -2.38 10.87
C ARG A 162 20.54 -2.41 12.31
N SER A 163 21.85 -2.60 12.52
CA SER A 163 22.48 -2.62 13.85
C SER A 163 22.22 -1.34 14.63
N GLN A 164 22.46 -0.17 14.03
CA GLN A 164 22.23 1.13 14.68
C GLN A 164 20.77 1.31 15.12
N THR A 165 19.80 0.85 14.31
CA THR A 165 18.38 0.92 14.66
C THR A 165 18.03 -0.07 15.77
N ALA A 166 18.63 -1.27 15.77
CA ALA A 166 18.41 -2.27 16.83
C ALA A 166 19.02 -1.84 18.18
N GLU A 167 20.08 -1.02 18.16
CA GLU A 167 20.68 -0.43 19.36
C GLU A 167 19.99 0.86 19.83
N ALA A 168 19.02 1.38 19.06
CA ALA A 168 18.29 2.57 19.45
C ALA A 168 17.33 2.29 20.62
N ALA A 169 17.00 3.35 21.36
CA ALA A 169 15.87 3.32 22.27
C ALA A 169 14.57 2.98 21.48
N PRO A 170 13.53 2.41 22.12
CA PRO A 170 13.34 2.21 23.55
C PRO A 170 13.95 0.91 24.12
N ALA A 171 14.47 0.02 23.28
CA ALA A 171 14.99 -1.29 23.72
C ALA A 171 16.29 -1.65 22.98
N PRO A 172 17.43 -1.10 23.40
CA PRO A 172 18.73 -1.41 22.79
C PRO A 172 19.02 -2.92 22.76
N GLY A 173 19.69 -3.37 21.70
CA GLY A 173 19.96 -4.77 21.41
C GLY A 173 18.75 -5.59 20.95
N HIS A 174 17.55 -5.01 20.86
CA HIS A 174 16.33 -5.74 20.49
C HIS A 174 15.68 -5.14 19.24
N SER A 175 15.72 -5.89 18.14
CA SER A 175 15.11 -5.46 16.87
C SER A 175 13.59 -5.71 16.80
N LEU A 176 13.04 -6.52 17.71
CA LEU A 176 11.62 -6.80 17.82
C LEU A 176 11.24 -6.93 19.30
N ILE A 177 10.26 -6.14 19.74
CA ILE A 177 9.73 -6.18 21.10
C ILE A 177 8.22 -6.39 21.08
N PHE A 178 7.73 -7.16 22.04
CA PHE A 178 6.30 -7.27 22.33
C PHE A 178 6.03 -6.62 23.69
N CYS A 179 5.31 -5.50 23.69
CA CYS A 179 4.97 -4.78 24.92
C CYS A 179 3.61 -5.27 25.44
N ASN A 180 3.63 -6.10 26.49
CA ASN A 180 2.38 -6.50 27.16
C ASN A 180 1.84 -5.34 28.01
N THR A 181 0.70 -4.79 27.60
CA THR A 181 0.05 -3.67 28.29
C THR A 181 -1.11 -4.11 29.19
N GLU A 182 -1.40 -5.41 29.31
CA GLU A 182 -2.49 -5.93 30.14
C GLU A 182 -2.46 -5.41 31.60
N PRO A 183 -1.30 -5.35 32.29
CA PRO A 183 -1.23 -4.88 33.68
C PRO A 183 -1.66 -3.41 33.87
N ALA A 184 -1.66 -2.61 32.80
CA ALA A 184 -2.10 -1.22 32.84
C ALA A 184 -3.62 -1.05 32.64
N HIS A 185 -4.35 -2.15 32.43
CA HIS A 185 -5.79 -2.19 32.18
C HIS A 185 -6.27 -1.12 31.17
N PRO A 186 -5.70 -1.07 29.96
CA PRO A 186 -5.97 0.00 29.01
C PRO A 186 -7.41 -0.08 28.48
N VAL A 187 -8.11 1.05 28.51
CA VAL A 187 -9.53 1.12 28.10
C VAL A 187 -9.66 1.57 26.66
N THR A 188 -10.48 0.86 25.89
CA THR A 188 -10.82 1.20 24.51
C THR A 188 -12.18 1.87 24.45
N VAL A 189 -12.23 3.03 23.80
CA VAL A 189 -13.46 3.82 23.57
C VAL A 189 -13.72 3.86 22.07
N ARG A 190 -14.93 4.27 21.64
CA ARG A 190 -15.28 4.44 20.24
C ARG A 190 -15.64 5.90 19.95
N ASP A 191 -15.30 6.37 18.75
CA ASP A 191 -15.74 7.68 18.27
C ASP A 191 -17.22 7.65 17.84
N ALA A 192 -17.74 8.80 17.40
CA ALA A 192 -19.12 8.92 16.90
C ALA A 192 -19.43 8.03 15.68
N LYS A 193 -18.40 7.58 14.95
CA LYS A 193 -18.52 6.68 13.79
C LYS A 193 -18.29 5.21 14.17
N GLY A 194 -18.14 4.92 15.46
CA GLY A 194 -17.90 3.58 15.99
C GLY A 194 -16.47 3.06 15.82
N SER A 195 -15.52 3.86 15.33
CA SER A 195 -14.11 3.46 15.22
C SER A 195 -13.47 3.42 16.62
N PRO A 196 -12.84 2.31 17.02
CA PRO A 196 -12.22 2.22 18.33
C PRO A 196 -10.92 3.04 18.39
N PHE A 197 -10.61 3.55 19.58
CA PHE A 197 -9.35 4.18 19.94
C PHE A 197 -9.03 3.92 21.42
N ASN A 198 -7.75 4.02 21.77
CA ASN A 198 -7.23 3.77 23.10
C ASN A 198 -6.17 4.82 23.43
N LEU A 199 -6.49 5.70 24.39
CA LEU A 199 -5.62 6.81 24.80
C LEU A 199 -4.30 6.33 25.39
N TYR A 200 -4.33 5.26 26.19
CA TYR A 200 -3.12 4.69 26.78
C TYR A 200 -2.16 4.20 25.69
N HIS A 201 -2.65 3.46 24.70
CA HIS A 201 -1.82 2.99 23.58
C HIS A 201 -1.35 4.13 22.67
N ALA A 202 -2.14 5.19 22.50
CA ALA A 202 -1.72 6.37 21.72
C ALA A 202 -0.54 7.08 22.39
N LEU A 203 -0.66 7.39 23.69
CA LEU A 203 0.41 8.01 24.47
C LEU A 203 1.65 7.12 24.54
N LEU A 204 1.47 5.81 24.73
CA LEU A 204 2.57 4.85 24.74
C LEU A 204 3.30 4.83 23.39
N ALA A 205 2.58 4.75 22.27
CA ALA A 205 3.19 4.75 20.93
C ALA A 205 3.99 6.04 20.67
N VAL A 206 3.43 7.20 21.00
CA VAL A 206 4.13 8.49 20.87
C VAL A 206 5.36 8.54 21.78
N ARG A 207 5.25 8.04 23.02
CA ARG A 207 6.38 8.02 23.96
C ARG A 207 7.51 7.13 23.46
N LEU A 208 7.20 5.93 22.94
CA LEU A 208 8.20 5.03 22.37
C LEU A 208 8.86 5.65 21.14
N ALA A 209 8.09 6.35 20.30
CA ALA A 209 8.62 7.08 19.15
C ALA A 209 9.57 8.22 19.57
N GLN A 210 9.18 9.02 20.57
CA GLN A 210 10.03 10.07 21.15
C GLN A 210 11.33 9.51 21.74
N GLN A 211 11.25 8.37 22.43
CA GLN A 211 12.43 7.68 22.96
C GLN A 211 13.38 7.27 21.83
N ALA A 212 12.86 6.64 20.77
CA ALA A 212 13.66 6.25 19.60
C ALA A 212 14.34 7.47 18.94
N LEU A 213 13.60 8.57 18.75
CA LEU A 213 14.12 9.81 18.16
C LEU A 213 15.16 10.52 19.05
N SER A 214 15.16 10.26 20.36
CA SER A 214 16.11 10.85 21.32
C SER A 214 17.44 10.08 21.40
N THR A 215 17.63 9.05 20.57
CA THR A 215 18.86 8.24 20.55
C THR A 215 20.05 9.11 20.08
N PRO A 216 21.12 9.28 20.87
CA PRO A 216 22.28 10.07 20.46
C PRO A 216 23.01 9.47 19.25
N GLY A 217 23.45 10.31 18.31
CA GLY A 217 24.29 9.89 17.18
C GLY A 217 23.59 9.16 16.03
N HIS A 218 22.29 8.84 16.18
CA HIS A 218 21.47 8.28 15.11
C HIS A 218 20.04 8.80 15.25
N LEU A 219 19.52 9.44 14.20
CA LEU A 219 18.12 9.86 14.11
C LEU A 219 17.36 8.80 13.31
N PRO A 220 16.73 7.80 13.95
CA PRO A 220 15.94 6.82 13.23
C PRO A 220 14.71 7.48 12.61
N THR A 221 14.28 6.98 11.46
CA THR A 221 12.95 7.31 10.94
C THR A 221 11.92 6.44 11.64
N VAL A 222 10.97 7.06 12.33
CA VAL A 222 9.91 6.35 13.06
C VAL A 222 8.59 6.45 12.29
N SER A 223 7.83 5.36 12.26
CA SER A 223 6.47 5.33 11.75
C SER A 223 5.57 4.54 12.70
N ILE A 224 4.41 5.10 13.03
CA ILE A 224 3.41 4.44 13.87
C ILE A 224 2.28 3.97 12.97
N ILE A 225 2.01 2.67 12.99
CA ILE A 225 0.96 2.04 12.17
C ILE A 225 -0.17 1.60 13.09
N CYS A 226 -1.40 1.99 12.76
CA CYS A 226 -2.60 1.61 13.50
C CYS A 226 -3.71 1.19 12.52
N PRO A 227 -4.47 0.12 12.80
CA PRO A 227 -5.53 -0.35 11.90
C PRO A 227 -6.80 0.50 11.96
N TYR A 228 -6.95 1.36 12.97
CA TYR A 228 -8.17 2.14 13.22
C TYR A 228 -7.96 3.62 13.00
N ARG A 229 -8.81 4.24 12.17
CA ARG A 229 -8.72 5.66 11.83
C ARG A 229 -8.86 6.57 13.05
N ALA A 230 -9.75 6.26 14.00
CA ALA A 230 -9.86 7.06 15.22
C ALA A 230 -8.57 7.04 16.06
N GLN A 231 -7.84 5.91 16.07
CA GLN A 231 -6.54 5.83 16.75
C GLN A 231 -5.48 6.66 16.03
N VAL A 232 -5.43 6.61 14.69
CA VAL A 232 -4.53 7.46 13.89
C VAL A 232 -4.78 8.94 14.17
N ASN A 233 -6.03 9.38 14.06
CA ASN A 233 -6.42 10.77 14.33
C ASN A 233 -6.08 11.22 15.75
N LEU A 234 -6.13 10.30 16.73
CA LEU A 234 -5.74 10.61 18.11
C LEU A 234 -4.23 10.80 18.22
N ILE A 235 -3.44 9.92 17.61
CA ILE A 235 -1.96 9.99 17.61
C ILE A 235 -1.47 11.25 16.89
N GLU A 236 -2.07 11.62 15.76
CA GLU A 236 -1.71 12.84 15.00
C GLU A 236 -1.94 14.16 15.78
N ARG A 237 -2.76 14.11 16.84
CA ARG A 237 -3.04 15.27 17.70
C ARG A 237 -2.12 15.37 18.91
N LEU A 238 -1.35 14.32 19.20
CA LEU A 238 -0.39 14.23 20.32
C LEU A 238 1.00 14.69 19.88
#